data_AF-A0A8H8XMF8-F1
#
_entry.id   AF-A0A8H8XMF8-F1
#
_cell.length_a   1.000
_cell.length_b   1.000
_cell.length_c   1.000
_cell.angle_alpha   90.00
_cell.angle_beta   90.00
_cell.angle_gamma   90.00
#
_symmetry.space_group_name_H-M   'P 1'
#
loop_
_entity.id
_entity.type
_entity.pdbx_description
1 polymer ?
#
loop_
_entity_poly.entity_id
_entity_poly.type
_entity_poly.pdbx_seq_one_letter_code
_entity_poly.pdbx_strand_id
1 'polypeptide(L)'
;MPVRSFTDTSAVSLAYALGDGLTPADFSAKTFKFLPYTAEGFQMSKEAQASTAITSTRRTSGSKNTRGSASGSATVEFGAVDFVRDMLSLALMSNWADVTPGTPAAGQYLIDSDVKKFMAVEKTTKSGPLATDVQYHERYYGTMVNDMTLEFGDASLITMAVNTISTFADYANAAAGANGLGGSLATTAKVVPPAYEIADSSNNLKSLIVKNAAGVPLEMTFSDASLQIQNNVREQTGLGYEFAAGVGVGKVGVSLSGEVYFYDQTILAAHMTNQRLSAEMSIETAQGTYTITMPKLVAQSPSNSAGGENQDYKTSVTLTAEEGEVTIGGEVKNCAIAIVFVPKP
;
A
#
# COMPACT_ATOMS: atom_id res chain seq x y z
N MET A 1 28.77 28.33 -22.54
CA MET A 1 28.05 27.05 -22.47
C MET A 1 26.62 27.35 -22.06
N PRO A 2 25.60 26.76 -22.69
CA PRO A 2 24.23 26.89 -22.19
C PRO A 2 24.16 26.32 -20.77
N VAL A 3 23.45 27.02 -19.88
CA VAL A 3 23.20 26.57 -18.51
C VAL A 3 22.39 25.29 -18.59
N ARG A 4 22.88 24.20 -17.98
CA ARG A 4 22.13 22.93 -17.88
C ARG A 4 21.19 23.04 -16.69
N SER A 5 19.89 22.94 -16.93
CA SER A 5 18.91 22.75 -15.85
C SER A 5 18.87 21.28 -15.49
N PHE A 6 18.88 20.98 -14.19
CA PHE A 6 18.61 19.63 -13.69
C PHE A 6 17.10 19.44 -13.51
N THR A 7 16.64 18.19 -13.57
CA THR A 7 15.22 17.87 -13.41
C THR A 7 14.77 18.05 -11.96
N ASP A 8 13.62 18.70 -11.78
CA ASP A 8 12.98 18.85 -10.46
C ASP A 8 12.17 17.61 -10.11
N THR A 9 12.10 17.29 -8.83
CA THR A 9 11.15 16.33 -8.24
C THR A 9 9.70 16.59 -8.66
N SER A 10 9.30 17.85 -8.89
CA SER A 10 7.96 18.19 -9.37
C SER A 10 7.67 17.71 -10.81
N ALA A 11 8.71 17.28 -11.55
CA ALA A 11 8.59 16.74 -12.90
C ALA A 11 8.47 15.20 -12.92
N VAL A 12 8.42 14.56 -11.74
CA VAL A 12 8.23 13.11 -11.58
C VAL A 12 6.75 12.80 -11.48
N SER A 13 6.30 11.79 -12.21
CA SER A 13 4.93 11.25 -12.12
C SER A 13 4.95 9.74 -11.99
N LEU A 14 4.07 9.21 -11.14
CA LEU A 14 3.83 7.77 -11.03
C LEU A 14 2.52 7.40 -11.72
N ALA A 15 2.53 6.30 -12.45
CA ALA A 15 1.33 5.67 -12.99
C ALA A 15 1.37 4.17 -12.76
N TYR A 16 0.22 3.54 -12.61
CA TYR A 16 0.11 2.10 -12.41
C TYR A 16 -0.98 1.49 -13.29
N ALA A 17 -0.88 0.19 -13.54
CA ALA A 17 -1.91 -0.60 -14.19
C ALA A 17 -1.97 -2.00 -13.57
N LEU A 18 -3.17 -2.49 -13.28
CA LEU A 18 -3.37 -3.84 -12.75
C LEU A 18 -3.12 -4.89 -13.85
N GLY A 19 -2.36 -5.93 -13.52
CA GLY A 19 -2.00 -7.01 -14.45
C GLY A 19 -0.81 -7.83 -13.96
N ASP A 20 -0.78 -9.09 -14.36
CA ASP A 20 0.23 -10.12 -14.01
C ASP A 20 1.36 -10.24 -15.05
N GLY A 21 1.40 -9.33 -16.03
CA GLY A 21 2.43 -9.28 -17.06
C GLY A 21 3.82 -8.97 -16.51
N LEU A 22 4.84 -9.40 -17.26
CA LEU A 22 6.25 -9.14 -16.96
C LEU A 22 6.96 -8.38 -18.10
N THR A 23 6.26 -8.09 -19.19
CA THR A 23 6.82 -7.42 -20.36
C THR A 23 6.01 -6.18 -20.75
N PRO A 24 6.59 -5.23 -21.50
CA PRO A 24 5.82 -4.11 -22.04
C PRO A 24 4.60 -4.52 -22.86
N ALA A 25 4.70 -5.62 -23.62
CA ALA A 25 3.62 -6.09 -24.50
C ALA A 25 2.36 -6.49 -23.70
N ASP A 26 2.55 -7.08 -22.52
CA ASP A 26 1.45 -7.52 -21.64
C ASP A 26 0.59 -6.36 -21.14
N PHE A 27 1.16 -5.14 -21.10
CA PHE A 27 0.49 -3.93 -20.64
C PHE A 27 0.01 -3.01 -21.76
N SER A 28 0.22 -3.38 -23.03
CA SER A 28 -0.12 -2.53 -24.19
C SER A 28 -1.61 -2.18 -24.31
N ALA A 29 -2.49 -3.05 -23.79
CA ALA A 29 -3.94 -2.85 -23.77
C ALA A 29 -4.49 -2.47 -22.38
N LYS A 30 -3.61 -2.24 -21.39
CA LYS A 30 -4.01 -1.92 -20.01
C LYS A 30 -4.12 -0.41 -19.85
N THR A 31 -5.13 0.01 -19.08
CA THR A 31 -5.31 1.41 -18.73
C THR A 31 -4.40 1.77 -17.57
N PHE A 32 -3.44 2.65 -17.82
CA PHE A 32 -2.63 3.24 -16.76
C PHE A 32 -3.39 4.37 -16.09
N LYS A 33 -3.33 4.43 -14.77
CA LYS A 33 -3.90 5.48 -13.92
C LYS A 33 -2.76 6.22 -13.23
N PHE A 34 -2.80 7.55 -13.19
CA PHE A 34 -1.85 8.32 -12.38
C PHE A 34 -2.10 8.07 -10.89
N LEU A 35 -1.01 7.98 -10.13
CA LEU A 35 -1.05 7.88 -8.68
C LEU A 35 -0.69 9.24 -8.08
N PRO A 36 -1.59 9.92 -7.36
CA PRO A 36 -1.28 11.19 -6.70
C PRO A 36 -0.52 10.89 -5.41
N TYR A 37 0.80 10.89 -5.49
CA TYR A 37 1.69 10.56 -4.38
C TYR A 37 2.20 11.82 -3.67
N THR A 38 2.42 11.71 -2.36
CA THR A 38 3.10 12.70 -1.52
C THR A 38 4.57 12.33 -1.30
N ALA A 39 4.88 11.03 -1.37
CA ALA A 39 6.23 10.49 -1.35
C ALA A 39 6.32 9.23 -2.21
N GLU A 40 7.50 8.97 -2.77
CA GLU A 40 7.80 7.75 -3.51
C GLU A 40 9.21 7.25 -3.23
N GLY A 41 9.38 5.93 -3.32
CA GLY A 41 10.66 5.26 -3.07
C GLY A 41 10.96 4.17 -4.10
N PHE A 42 10.46 4.29 -5.33
CA PHE A 42 10.72 3.31 -6.39
C PHE A 42 12.19 3.33 -6.79
N GLN A 43 12.81 2.16 -6.68
CA GLN A 43 14.24 1.97 -6.95
C GLN A 43 14.54 0.60 -7.53
N MET A 44 15.56 0.57 -8.37
CA MET A 44 16.16 -0.66 -8.87
C MET A 44 17.61 -0.72 -8.40
N SER A 45 18.00 -1.85 -7.85
CA SER A 45 19.39 -2.09 -7.46
C SER A 45 19.98 -3.24 -8.27
N LYS A 46 21.28 -3.16 -8.55
CA LYS A 46 22.05 -4.29 -9.10
C LYS A 46 23.28 -4.51 -8.24
N GLU A 47 23.48 -5.74 -7.80
CA GLU A 47 24.69 -6.20 -7.16
C GLU A 47 25.67 -6.64 -8.24
N ALA A 48 26.93 -6.24 -8.09
CA ALA A 48 28.01 -6.65 -8.97
C ALA A 48 29.10 -7.37 -8.18
N GLN A 49 29.64 -8.45 -8.75
CA GLN A 49 30.80 -9.14 -8.23
C GLN A 49 32.01 -8.81 -9.09
N ALA A 50 33.10 -8.43 -8.42
CA ALA A 50 34.40 -8.27 -9.07
C ALA A 50 35.13 -9.62 -9.11
N SER A 51 35.79 -9.90 -10.23
CA SER A 51 36.64 -11.08 -10.33
C SER A 51 37.83 -10.95 -9.37
N THR A 52 38.09 -12.01 -8.61
CA THR A 52 39.27 -12.15 -7.75
C THR A 52 40.44 -12.84 -8.47
N ALA A 53 40.37 -12.99 -9.80
CA ALA A 53 41.41 -13.64 -10.58
C ALA A 53 42.77 -12.94 -10.41
N ILE A 54 43.77 -13.68 -9.94
CA ILE A 54 45.14 -13.17 -9.79
C ILE A 54 45.77 -13.06 -11.17
N THR A 55 45.90 -11.84 -11.67
CA THR A 55 46.60 -11.55 -12.93
C THR A 55 48.03 -11.07 -12.66
N SER A 56 48.92 -11.24 -13.65
CA SER A 56 50.29 -10.72 -13.59
C SER A 56 50.37 -9.20 -13.40
N THR A 57 49.27 -8.49 -13.64
CA THR A 57 49.18 -7.03 -13.45
C THR A 57 48.85 -6.61 -12.01
N ARG A 58 48.53 -7.56 -11.11
CA ARG A 58 48.06 -7.30 -9.73
C ARG A 58 46.85 -6.35 -9.64
N ARG A 59 46.06 -6.25 -10.70
CA ARG A 59 44.85 -5.42 -10.77
C ARG A 59 43.62 -6.32 -10.83
N THR A 60 42.53 -5.84 -10.22
CA THR A 60 41.19 -6.40 -10.39
C THR A 60 40.75 -6.16 -11.83
N SER A 61 40.36 -7.22 -12.54
CA SER A 61 39.88 -7.13 -13.93
C SER A 61 38.56 -7.85 -14.08
N GLY A 62 37.54 -7.12 -14.53
CA GLY A 62 36.20 -7.64 -14.76
C GLY A 62 35.32 -7.55 -13.52
N SER A 63 34.26 -6.74 -13.60
CA SER A 63 33.11 -6.79 -12.71
C SER A 63 31.88 -7.12 -13.55
N LYS A 64 30.99 -7.94 -13.01
CA LYS A 64 29.72 -8.29 -13.64
C LYS A 64 28.60 -8.15 -12.65
N ASN A 65 27.44 -7.69 -13.12
CA ASN A 65 26.21 -7.74 -12.35
C ASN A 65 25.84 -9.21 -12.13
N THR A 66 25.55 -9.56 -10.88
CA THR A 66 25.22 -10.94 -10.48
C THR A 66 23.80 -11.08 -9.98
N ARG A 67 23.16 -9.97 -9.60
CA ARG A 67 21.78 -9.95 -9.12
C ARG A 67 21.19 -8.55 -9.29
N GLY A 68 19.92 -8.47 -9.60
CA GLY A 68 19.10 -7.28 -9.56
C GLY A 68 17.95 -7.45 -8.57
N SER A 69 17.55 -6.36 -7.93
CA SER A 69 16.32 -6.27 -7.15
C SER A 69 15.53 -5.03 -7.57
N ALA A 70 14.21 -5.12 -7.43
CA ALA A 70 13.31 -4.04 -7.79
C ALA A 70 12.23 -3.94 -6.71
N SER A 71 12.09 -2.75 -6.14
CA SER A 71 11.13 -2.49 -5.07
C SER A 71 10.70 -1.04 -5.14
N GLY A 72 9.62 -0.71 -4.45
CA GLY A 72 9.23 0.67 -4.35
C GLY A 72 8.16 0.91 -3.34
N SER A 73 7.92 2.17 -3.09
CA SER A 73 6.89 2.63 -2.19
C SER A 73 6.20 3.86 -2.76
N ALA A 74 4.95 4.04 -2.37
CA ALA A 74 4.22 5.27 -2.59
C ALA A 74 3.39 5.59 -1.35
N THR A 75 3.45 6.85 -0.92
CA THR A 75 2.51 7.39 0.07
C THR A 75 1.52 8.27 -0.66
N VAL A 76 0.24 8.07 -0.37
CA VAL A 76 -0.87 8.81 -0.95
C VAL A 76 -1.81 9.30 0.15
N GLU A 77 -2.56 10.35 -0.14
CA GLU A 77 -3.65 10.81 0.71
C GLU A 77 -4.88 9.91 0.52
N PHE A 78 -5.52 9.51 1.62
CA PHE A 78 -6.65 8.60 1.56
C PHE A 78 -7.93 9.31 1.13
N GLY A 79 -8.75 8.65 0.33
CA GLY A 79 -10.05 9.16 -0.13
C GLY A 79 -10.82 8.09 -0.90
N ALA A 80 -12.10 8.34 -1.17
CA ALA A 80 -12.96 7.40 -1.88
C ALA A 80 -12.81 7.53 -3.40
N VAL A 81 -11.73 6.95 -3.92
CA VAL A 81 -11.33 7.03 -5.33
C VAL A 81 -10.74 5.70 -5.81
N ASP A 82 -10.79 5.46 -7.12
CA ASP A 82 -10.37 4.22 -7.76
C ASP A 82 -8.98 3.74 -7.35
N PHE A 83 -7.98 4.63 -7.21
CA PHE A 83 -6.64 4.18 -6.85
C PHE A 83 -6.55 3.66 -5.42
N VAL A 84 -7.29 4.26 -4.48
CA VAL A 84 -7.36 3.73 -3.11
C VAL A 84 -8.00 2.36 -3.12
N ARG A 85 -9.07 2.20 -3.89
CA ARG A 85 -9.75 0.90 -4.06
C ARG A 85 -8.85 -0.16 -4.71
N ASP A 86 -8.07 0.22 -5.71
CA ASP A 86 -7.11 -0.66 -6.38
C ASP A 86 -5.98 -1.06 -5.43
N MET A 87 -5.43 -0.13 -4.64
CA MET A 87 -4.38 -0.41 -3.65
C MET A 87 -4.90 -1.31 -2.52
N LEU A 88 -6.11 -1.08 -2.01
CA LEU A 88 -6.76 -1.96 -1.03
C LEU A 88 -6.93 -3.38 -1.60
N SER A 89 -7.39 -3.49 -2.85
CA SER A 89 -7.52 -4.78 -3.56
C SER A 89 -6.19 -5.51 -3.70
N LEU A 90 -5.12 -4.78 -4.03
CA LEU A 90 -3.76 -5.33 -4.11
C LEU A 90 -3.24 -5.78 -2.74
N ALA A 91 -3.47 -4.99 -1.69
CA ALA A 91 -3.02 -5.30 -0.33
C ALA A 91 -3.76 -6.48 0.29
N LEU A 92 -5.06 -6.65 0.04
CA LEU A 92 -5.82 -7.81 0.53
C LEU A 92 -5.81 -8.99 -0.44
N MET A 93 -5.11 -8.88 -1.58
CA MET A 93 -5.02 -9.94 -2.59
C MET A 93 -6.39 -10.45 -3.02
N SER A 94 -7.34 -9.55 -3.19
CA SER A 94 -8.76 -9.89 -3.35
C SER A 94 -9.46 -8.96 -4.32
N ASN A 95 -10.65 -9.34 -4.78
CA ASN A 95 -11.48 -8.50 -5.65
C ASN A 95 -12.59 -7.85 -4.86
N TRP A 96 -12.94 -6.62 -5.21
CA TRP A 96 -14.19 -6.03 -4.76
C TRP A 96 -15.37 -6.88 -5.25
N ALA A 97 -16.23 -7.29 -4.33
CA ALA A 97 -17.47 -8.01 -4.60
C ALA A 97 -18.66 -7.18 -4.10
N ASP A 98 -19.81 -7.27 -4.75
CA ASP A 98 -21.00 -6.54 -4.30
C ASP A 98 -21.52 -7.12 -2.97
N VAL A 99 -21.88 -6.26 -2.03
CA VAL A 99 -22.51 -6.66 -0.75
C VAL A 99 -23.83 -7.39 -1.02
N THR A 100 -24.60 -6.89 -1.98
CA THR A 100 -25.77 -7.59 -2.54
C THR A 100 -25.52 -7.84 -4.01
N PRO A 101 -25.53 -9.11 -4.48
CA PRO A 101 -25.19 -9.45 -5.86
C PRO A 101 -25.94 -8.59 -6.89
N GLY A 102 -25.21 -7.92 -7.77
CA GLY A 102 -25.78 -7.11 -8.84
C GLY A 102 -26.28 -5.72 -8.40
N THR A 103 -26.03 -5.32 -7.15
CA THR A 103 -26.42 -3.99 -6.64
C THR A 103 -25.21 -3.24 -6.06
N PRO A 104 -24.32 -2.68 -6.91
CA PRO A 104 -23.13 -1.96 -6.42
C PRO A 104 -23.44 -0.77 -5.52
N ALA A 105 -24.62 -0.16 -5.68
CA ALA A 105 -25.10 0.93 -4.83
C ALA A 105 -25.39 0.50 -3.38
N ALA A 106 -25.63 -0.79 -3.14
CA ALA A 106 -25.75 -1.34 -1.78
C ALA A 106 -24.38 -1.49 -1.07
N GLY A 107 -23.30 -1.18 -1.79
CA GLY A 107 -21.93 -1.28 -1.32
C GLY A 107 -21.20 -2.46 -1.93
N GLN A 108 -19.88 -2.39 -1.84
CA GLN A 108 -18.95 -3.43 -2.26
C GLN A 108 -18.02 -3.75 -1.10
N TYR A 109 -17.56 -4.99 -1.02
CA TYR A 109 -16.68 -5.44 0.06
C TYR A 109 -15.41 -6.10 -0.48
N LEU A 110 -14.42 -6.17 0.41
CA LEU A 110 -13.13 -6.78 0.20
C LEU A 110 -12.74 -7.52 1.49
N ILE A 111 -12.22 -8.74 1.35
CA ILE A 111 -11.68 -9.56 2.46
C ILE A 111 -10.28 -10.04 2.08
N ASP A 112 -9.45 -10.39 3.06
CA ASP A 112 -8.16 -11.06 2.77
C ASP A 112 -8.36 -12.37 2.01
N SER A 113 -7.44 -12.65 1.08
CA SER A 113 -7.49 -13.81 0.20
C SER A 113 -6.10 -14.26 -0.23
N ASP A 114 -6.01 -15.41 -0.91
CA ASP A 114 -4.80 -15.98 -1.48
C ASP A 114 -4.64 -15.70 -2.99
N VAL A 115 -5.56 -14.91 -3.58
CA VAL A 115 -5.55 -14.58 -5.01
C VAL A 115 -4.46 -13.55 -5.30
N LYS A 116 -3.31 -14.01 -5.82
CA LYS A 116 -2.20 -13.14 -6.17
C LYS A 116 -2.64 -12.00 -7.09
N LYS A 117 -2.41 -10.76 -6.63
CA LYS A 117 -2.64 -9.53 -7.37
C LYS A 117 -1.32 -8.88 -7.74
N PHE A 118 -1.27 -8.39 -8.97
CA PHE A 118 -0.08 -7.79 -9.56
C PHE A 118 -0.42 -6.48 -10.24
N MET A 119 0.58 -5.61 -10.34
CA MET A 119 0.53 -4.39 -11.13
C MET A 119 1.85 -4.14 -11.85
N ALA A 120 1.79 -3.31 -12.88
CA ALA A 120 2.94 -2.55 -13.35
C ALA A 120 2.91 -1.15 -12.73
N VAL A 121 4.08 -0.63 -12.39
CA VAL A 121 4.28 0.77 -12.00
C VAL A 121 5.26 1.40 -12.98
N GLU A 122 4.96 2.60 -13.43
CA GLU A 122 5.84 3.41 -14.25
C GLU A 122 6.10 4.75 -13.57
N LYS A 123 7.38 5.02 -13.35
CA LYS A 123 7.89 6.31 -12.90
C LYS A 123 8.42 7.06 -14.12
N THR A 124 7.81 8.19 -14.43
CA THR A 124 8.23 9.05 -15.53
C THR A 124 8.88 10.31 -14.96
N THR A 125 10.09 10.62 -15.42
CA THR A 125 10.82 11.86 -15.12
C THR A 125 10.92 12.69 -16.40
N LYS A 126 10.32 13.89 -16.39
CA LYS A 126 10.29 14.78 -17.56
C LYS A 126 11.45 15.78 -17.53
N SER A 127 12.22 15.88 -18.62
CA SER A 127 13.28 16.90 -18.73
C SER A 127 12.76 18.30 -19.06
N GLY A 128 11.54 18.41 -19.57
CA GLY A 128 10.87 19.66 -19.88
C GLY A 128 9.45 19.47 -20.41
N PRO A 129 8.72 20.56 -20.71
CA PRO A 129 7.32 20.53 -21.10
C PRO A 129 7.09 20.32 -22.60
N LEU A 130 8.12 20.39 -23.45
CA LEU A 130 7.99 20.35 -24.90
C LEU A 130 7.90 18.90 -25.41
N ALA A 131 7.21 18.70 -26.54
CA ALA A 131 7.10 17.39 -27.20
C ALA A 131 8.46 16.81 -27.63
N THR A 132 9.47 17.66 -27.80
CA THR A 132 10.84 17.27 -28.16
C THR A 132 11.68 16.87 -26.95
N ASP A 133 11.22 17.19 -25.74
CA ASP A 133 11.97 16.93 -24.52
C ASP A 133 11.96 15.42 -24.22
N VAL A 134 13.09 14.92 -23.75
CA VAL A 134 13.24 13.49 -23.44
C VAL A 134 12.53 13.19 -22.13
N GLN A 135 11.76 12.11 -22.12
CA GLN A 135 11.21 11.51 -20.90
C GLN A 135 12.04 10.28 -20.56
N TYR A 136 12.33 10.12 -19.28
CA TYR A 136 12.97 8.93 -18.72
C TYR A 136 11.93 8.14 -17.94
N HIS A 137 11.86 6.84 -18.19
CA HIS A 137 10.89 5.94 -17.57
C HIS A 137 11.63 4.84 -16.83
N GLU A 138 11.29 4.66 -15.57
CA GLU A 138 11.64 3.48 -14.77
C GLU A 138 10.36 2.65 -14.64
N ARG A 139 10.42 1.39 -15.07
CA ARG A 139 9.25 0.53 -15.23
C ARG A 139 9.40 -0.70 -14.39
N TYR A 140 8.40 -1.00 -13.58
CA TYR A 140 8.39 -2.08 -12.61
C TYR A 140 7.26 -3.04 -12.96
N TYR A 141 7.55 -4.33 -13.09
CA TYR A 141 6.61 -5.36 -13.54
C TYR A 141 6.47 -6.48 -12.52
N GLY A 142 5.33 -7.18 -12.59
CA GLY A 142 4.99 -8.21 -11.60
C GLY A 142 5.11 -7.66 -10.18
N THR A 143 4.63 -6.43 -9.97
CA THR A 143 4.73 -5.71 -8.71
C THR A 143 3.59 -6.12 -7.80
N MET A 144 3.92 -6.56 -6.58
CA MET A 144 2.97 -6.94 -5.55
C MET A 144 3.10 -6.02 -4.35
N VAL A 145 1.98 -5.72 -3.68
CA VAL A 145 2.00 -4.99 -2.41
C VAL A 145 2.49 -5.94 -1.32
N ASN A 146 3.66 -5.64 -0.75
CA ASN A 146 4.20 -6.35 0.40
C ASN A 146 3.48 -5.91 1.67
N ASP A 147 3.35 -4.61 1.85
CA ASP A 147 2.70 -4.04 3.01
C ASP A 147 1.98 -2.73 2.66
N MET A 148 0.87 -2.51 3.35
CA MET A 148 0.09 -1.28 3.32
C MET A 148 -0.08 -0.81 4.75
N THR A 149 0.10 0.49 4.98
CA THR A 149 -0.15 1.12 6.28
C THR A 149 -1.07 2.31 6.08
N LEU A 150 -2.19 2.34 6.81
CA LEU A 150 -3.07 3.49 6.95
C LEU A 150 -2.76 4.19 8.27
N GLU A 151 -2.39 5.46 8.20
CA GLU A 151 -2.02 6.28 9.35
C GLU A 151 -3.13 7.27 9.68
N PHE A 152 -3.52 7.31 10.95
CA PHE A 152 -4.54 8.18 11.53
C PHE A 152 -3.88 8.99 12.65
N GLY A 153 -3.37 10.17 12.33
CA GLY A 153 -2.81 11.09 13.33
C GLY A 153 -3.85 12.10 13.81
N ASP A 154 -3.68 12.58 15.04
CA ASP A 154 -4.42 13.74 15.53
C ASP A 154 -4.10 14.98 14.68
N ALA A 155 -5.14 15.75 14.34
CA ALA A 155 -5.07 16.93 13.47
C ALA A 155 -4.33 16.71 12.13
N SER A 156 -4.33 15.48 11.60
CA SER A 156 -3.65 15.12 10.35
C SER A 156 -4.61 14.58 9.28
N LEU A 157 -4.14 14.61 8.03
CA LEU A 157 -4.76 13.85 6.95
C LEU A 157 -4.55 12.36 7.19
N ILE A 158 -5.50 11.55 6.72
CA ILE A 158 -5.35 10.10 6.68
C ILE A 158 -4.48 9.78 5.48
N THR A 159 -3.37 9.08 5.70
CA THR A 159 -2.45 8.70 4.61
C THR A 159 -2.36 7.19 4.47
N MET A 160 -2.11 6.75 3.25
CA MET A 160 -1.89 5.36 2.90
C MET A 160 -0.49 5.21 2.32
N ALA A 161 0.38 4.50 3.02
CA ALA A 161 1.68 4.08 2.51
C ALA A 161 1.57 2.65 1.96
N VAL A 162 1.98 2.45 0.72
CA VAL A 162 2.11 1.12 0.11
C VAL A 162 3.56 0.85 -0.21
N ASN A 163 4.05 -0.31 0.22
CA ASN A 163 5.38 -0.82 -0.08
C ASN A 163 5.25 -2.07 -0.94
N THR A 164 6.13 -2.19 -1.92
CA THR A 164 5.97 -3.12 -3.04
C THR A 164 7.28 -3.80 -3.39
N ILE A 165 7.15 -5.03 -3.91
CA ILE A 165 8.25 -5.81 -4.46
C ILE A 165 7.90 -6.13 -5.90
N SER A 166 8.85 -5.93 -6.80
CA SER A 166 8.68 -6.17 -8.23
C SER A 166 9.53 -7.34 -8.67
N THR A 167 8.99 -8.14 -9.60
CA THR A 167 9.72 -9.28 -10.15
C THR A 167 10.80 -8.82 -11.12
N PHE A 168 10.54 -7.73 -11.83
CA PHE A 168 11.41 -7.20 -12.87
C PHE A 168 11.33 -5.68 -12.94
N ALA A 169 12.41 -5.05 -13.39
CA ALA A 169 12.42 -3.63 -13.73
C ALA A 169 13.23 -3.35 -14.99
N ASP A 170 12.83 -2.33 -15.73
CA ASP A 170 13.46 -1.87 -16.96
C ASP A 170 13.45 -0.34 -17.05
N TYR A 171 14.23 0.21 -17.99
CA TYR A 171 14.22 1.63 -18.31
C TYR A 171 13.93 1.87 -19.78
N ALA A 172 13.26 2.98 -20.06
CA ALA A 172 13.14 3.49 -21.40
C ALA A 172 13.33 5.00 -21.42
N ASN A 173 13.73 5.53 -22.57
CA ASN A 173 13.63 6.94 -22.84
C ASN A 173 13.15 7.16 -24.27
N ALA A 174 12.45 8.27 -24.47
CA ALA A 174 12.08 8.78 -25.79
C ALA A 174 11.69 10.26 -25.66
N ALA A 175 11.69 10.98 -26.78
CA ALA A 175 11.07 12.30 -26.83
C ALA A 175 9.57 12.18 -26.51
N ALA A 176 9.04 13.09 -25.69
CA ALA A 176 7.67 13.06 -25.18
C ALA A 176 6.61 12.88 -26.27
N GLY A 177 6.85 13.43 -27.47
CA GLY A 177 5.92 13.37 -28.59
C GLY A 177 4.68 14.24 -28.37
N ALA A 178 3.80 14.29 -29.38
CA ALA A 178 2.61 15.14 -29.34
C ALA A 178 1.59 14.72 -28.26
N ASN A 179 1.56 13.44 -27.89
CA ASN A 179 0.70 12.90 -26.84
C ASN A 179 1.36 12.90 -25.45
N GLY A 180 2.64 13.27 -25.34
CA GLY A 180 3.38 13.26 -24.07
C GLY A 180 3.65 11.88 -23.49
N LEU A 181 3.52 10.80 -24.27
CA LEU A 181 3.69 9.40 -23.85
C LEU A 181 4.93 8.73 -24.46
N GLY A 182 5.87 9.49 -25.02
CA GLY A 182 7.09 8.92 -25.58
C GLY A 182 7.81 8.00 -24.59
N GLY A 183 7.91 6.72 -24.92
CA GLY A 183 8.56 5.73 -24.07
C GLY A 183 7.75 5.31 -22.84
N SER A 184 6.47 5.64 -22.76
CA SER A 184 5.53 5.15 -21.74
C SER A 184 5.05 3.73 -22.07
N LEU A 185 4.67 2.96 -21.05
CA LEU A 185 3.95 1.69 -21.17
C LEU A 185 2.50 1.88 -21.60
N ALA A 186 1.90 3.01 -21.21
CA ALA A 186 0.59 3.40 -21.71
C ALA A 186 0.69 3.77 -23.20
N THR A 187 -0.15 3.15 -24.04
CA THR A 187 -0.16 3.33 -25.49
C THR A 187 -1.09 4.46 -25.95
N THR A 188 -2.20 4.68 -25.24
CA THR A 188 -3.23 5.66 -25.63
C THR A 188 -3.26 6.87 -24.70
N ALA A 189 -3.39 6.64 -23.39
CA ALA A 189 -3.49 7.69 -22.38
C ALA A 189 -3.17 7.13 -20.97
N LYS A 190 -2.80 8.03 -20.07
CA LYS A 190 -2.80 7.79 -18.62
C LYS A 190 -4.01 8.51 -18.03
N VAL A 191 -4.87 7.79 -17.33
CA VAL A 191 -6.08 8.32 -16.71
C VAL A 191 -5.71 9.12 -15.48
N VAL A 192 -6.15 10.38 -15.43
CA VAL A 192 -6.01 11.23 -14.26
C VAL A 192 -7.15 10.90 -13.30
N PRO A 193 -6.89 10.62 -12.01
CA PRO A 193 -7.94 10.44 -11.02
C PRO A 193 -8.88 11.66 -11.00
N PRO A 194 -10.20 11.47 -10.89
CA PRO A 194 -11.11 12.59 -10.68
C PRO A 194 -10.77 13.30 -9.36
N ALA A 195 -11.15 14.58 -9.25
CA ALA A 195 -11.05 15.28 -7.96
C ALA A 195 -11.85 14.53 -6.89
N TYR A 196 -11.25 14.36 -5.72
CA TYR A 196 -11.83 13.63 -4.59
C TYR A 196 -11.62 14.39 -3.28
N GLU A 197 -12.40 14.06 -2.26
CA GLU A 197 -12.18 14.60 -0.92
C GLU A 197 -11.06 13.81 -0.26
N ILE A 198 -10.02 14.52 0.17
CA ILE A 198 -8.96 13.94 1.00
C ILE A 198 -9.50 13.81 2.42
N ALA A 199 -9.44 12.60 2.97
CA ALA A 199 -9.95 12.32 4.29
C ALA A 199 -8.98 12.79 5.40
N ASP A 200 -9.51 13.35 6.47
CA ASP A 200 -8.79 13.72 7.68
C ASP A 200 -9.33 13.00 8.93
N SER A 201 -8.49 12.87 9.94
CA SER A 201 -8.83 12.13 11.17
C SER A 201 -9.87 12.82 12.04
N SER A 202 -10.13 14.12 11.86
CA SER A 202 -11.04 14.89 12.72
C SER A 202 -12.46 14.96 12.14
N ASN A 203 -12.60 15.03 10.83
CA ASN A 203 -13.88 15.21 10.14
C ASN A 203 -14.38 13.92 9.48
N ASN A 204 -13.48 13.09 8.97
CA ASN A 204 -13.84 11.92 8.15
C ASN A 204 -13.78 10.60 8.94
N LEU A 205 -12.88 10.46 9.92
CA LEU A 205 -12.88 9.29 10.83
C LEU A 205 -14.05 9.40 11.83
N LYS A 206 -15.15 8.70 11.54
CA LYS A 206 -16.40 8.78 12.34
C LYS A 206 -16.35 7.92 13.60
N SER A 207 -15.65 6.79 13.53
CA SER A 207 -15.54 5.87 14.64
C SER A 207 -14.28 5.02 14.53
N LEU A 208 -13.68 4.74 15.68
CA LEU A 208 -12.71 3.68 15.90
C LEU A 208 -13.07 3.01 17.22
N ILE A 209 -13.74 1.87 17.15
CA ILE A 209 -14.32 1.19 18.31
C ILE A 209 -13.69 -0.19 18.43
N VAL A 210 -13.16 -0.50 19.61
CA VAL A 210 -12.76 -1.86 19.98
C VAL A 210 -13.83 -2.43 20.90
N LYS A 211 -14.28 -3.66 20.63
CA LYS A 211 -15.31 -4.36 21.40
C LYS A 211 -14.68 -5.58 22.07
N ASN A 212 -15.19 -5.95 23.25
CA ASN A 212 -14.79 -7.17 23.93
C ASN A 212 -15.43 -8.42 23.29
N ALA A 213 -15.15 -9.61 23.84
CA ALA A 213 -15.70 -10.88 23.36
C ALA A 213 -17.24 -10.96 23.41
N ALA A 214 -17.89 -10.15 24.24
CA ALA A 214 -19.35 -10.05 24.32
C ALA A 214 -19.94 -9.01 23.35
N GLY A 215 -19.11 -8.37 22.51
CA GLY A 215 -19.52 -7.34 21.56
C GLY A 215 -19.77 -5.96 22.19
N VAL A 216 -19.42 -5.77 23.47
CA VAL A 216 -19.57 -4.49 24.16
C VAL A 216 -18.38 -3.59 23.84
N PRO A 217 -18.60 -2.35 23.37
CA PRO A 217 -17.53 -1.37 23.17
C PRO A 217 -16.72 -1.14 24.44
N LEU A 218 -15.40 -1.12 24.31
CA LEU A 218 -14.49 -0.69 25.36
C LEU A 218 -14.41 0.84 25.35
N GLU A 219 -14.38 1.46 26.53
CA GLU A 219 -14.16 2.90 26.67
C GLU A 219 -12.67 3.20 26.47
N MET A 220 -12.30 3.49 25.22
CA MET A 220 -10.95 3.87 24.82
C MET A 220 -11.00 5.01 23.81
N THR A 221 -9.98 5.86 23.85
CA THR A 221 -9.79 6.93 22.88
C THR A 221 -8.35 6.89 22.40
N PHE A 222 -8.16 6.66 21.10
CA PHE A 222 -6.85 6.69 20.46
C PHE A 222 -6.42 8.14 20.25
N SER A 223 -5.18 8.50 20.62
CA SER A 223 -4.57 9.75 20.16
C SER A 223 -4.04 9.63 18.75
N ASP A 224 -3.61 8.43 18.37
CA ASP A 224 -3.14 8.06 17.05
C ASP A 224 -3.46 6.59 16.83
N ALA A 225 -3.61 6.21 15.57
CA ALA A 225 -3.76 4.82 15.19
C ALA A 225 -3.08 4.56 13.84
N SER A 226 -2.59 3.34 13.67
CA SER A 226 -2.03 2.83 12.43
C SER A 226 -2.59 1.45 12.17
N LEU A 227 -3.19 1.26 11.00
CA LEU A 227 -3.66 -0.04 10.52
C LEU A 227 -2.67 -0.54 9.46
N GLN A 228 -2.04 -1.67 9.74
CA GLN A 228 -1.08 -2.29 8.85
C GLN A 228 -1.60 -3.63 8.30
N ILE A 229 -1.43 -3.84 7.00
CA ILE A 229 -1.68 -5.08 6.28
C ILE A 229 -0.35 -5.53 5.68
N GLN A 230 0.08 -6.77 5.96
CA GLN A 230 1.34 -7.34 5.50
C GLN A 230 1.11 -8.68 4.79
N ASN A 231 1.59 -8.81 3.56
CA ASN A 231 1.48 -10.02 2.75
C ASN A 231 2.72 -10.89 2.79
N ASN A 232 3.79 -10.45 3.48
CA ASN A 232 5.05 -11.18 3.64
C ASN A 232 5.61 -11.63 2.27
N VAL A 233 5.60 -10.70 1.32
CA VAL A 233 6.08 -10.89 -0.04
C VAL A 233 7.60 -11.00 -0.01
N ARG A 234 8.14 -11.95 -0.77
CA ARG A 234 9.58 -12.22 -0.84
C ARG A 234 10.02 -12.50 -2.27
N GLU A 235 11.14 -11.93 -2.65
CA GLU A 235 11.81 -12.27 -3.91
C GLU A 235 12.28 -13.72 -3.88
N GLN A 236 12.06 -14.44 -4.98
CA GLN A 236 12.63 -15.77 -5.21
C GLN A 236 13.72 -15.63 -6.25
N THR A 237 14.98 -15.73 -5.81
CA THR A 237 16.14 -15.70 -6.71
C THR A 237 16.34 -17.05 -7.38
N GLY A 238 16.72 -17.04 -8.66
CA GLY A 238 17.04 -18.25 -9.42
C GLY A 238 18.27 -18.08 -10.29
N LEU A 239 19.01 -19.17 -10.53
CA LEU A 239 20.12 -19.15 -11.48
C LEU A 239 19.59 -18.93 -12.91
N GLY A 240 20.29 -18.08 -13.69
CA GLY A 240 19.89 -17.74 -15.06
C GLY A 240 18.95 -16.54 -15.17
N TYR A 241 18.59 -15.90 -14.05
CA TYR A 241 17.79 -14.68 -14.01
C TYR A 241 18.63 -13.52 -13.47
N GLU A 242 18.54 -12.35 -14.11
CA GLU A 242 19.19 -11.14 -13.59
C GLU A 242 18.40 -10.58 -12.40
N PHE A 243 17.07 -10.57 -12.47
CA PHE A 243 16.17 -10.18 -11.38
C PHE A 243 15.56 -11.41 -10.69
N ALA A 244 14.58 -11.19 -9.81
CA ALA A 244 13.84 -12.28 -9.18
C ALA A 244 13.22 -13.19 -10.25
N ALA A 245 13.41 -14.51 -10.11
CA ALA A 245 12.78 -15.51 -10.97
C ALA A 245 11.26 -15.61 -10.71
N GLY A 246 10.83 -15.12 -9.55
CA GLY A 246 9.43 -14.99 -9.18
C GLY A 246 9.29 -14.30 -7.82
N VAL A 247 8.05 -14.14 -7.39
CA VAL A 247 7.71 -13.54 -6.10
C VAL A 247 6.80 -14.49 -5.33
N GLY A 248 7.24 -14.81 -4.11
CA GLY A 248 6.48 -15.64 -3.18
C GLY A 248 5.68 -14.76 -2.23
N VAL A 249 4.46 -15.19 -1.90
CA VAL A 249 3.60 -14.57 -0.89
C VAL A 249 3.57 -15.41 0.37
N GLY A 250 3.40 -14.76 1.52
CA GLY A 250 3.23 -15.42 2.81
C GLY A 250 1.80 -15.32 3.30
N LYS A 251 1.61 -15.42 4.62
CA LYS A 251 0.32 -15.19 5.27
C LYS A 251 0.01 -13.68 5.29
N VAL A 252 -1.26 -13.32 5.09
CA VAL A 252 -1.75 -11.97 5.37
C VAL A 252 -1.77 -11.75 6.89
N GLY A 253 -0.94 -10.83 7.36
CA GLY A 253 -0.92 -10.33 8.73
C GLY A 253 -1.60 -8.97 8.78
N VAL A 254 -2.49 -8.76 9.75
CA VAL A 254 -3.14 -7.47 9.97
C VAL A 254 -2.90 -7.06 11.41
N SER A 255 -2.50 -5.81 11.63
CA SER A 255 -2.32 -5.24 12.96
C SER A 255 -2.86 -3.82 13.04
N LEU A 256 -3.59 -3.53 14.11
CA LEU A 256 -4.00 -2.20 14.50
C LEU A 256 -3.14 -1.77 15.70
N SER A 257 -2.42 -0.67 15.58
CA SER A 257 -1.58 -0.14 16.65
C SER A 257 -1.91 1.32 16.92
N GLY A 258 -1.59 1.82 18.10
CA GLY A 258 -1.77 3.23 18.45
C GLY A 258 -1.55 3.50 19.92
N GLU A 259 -1.47 4.79 20.28
CA GLU A 259 -1.53 5.23 21.67
C GLU A 259 -2.97 5.50 22.09
N VAL A 260 -3.37 4.95 23.24
CA VAL A 260 -4.66 5.23 23.87
C VAL A 260 -4.49 6.00 25.17
N TYR A 261 -5.40 6.93 25.43
CA TYR A 261 -5.51 7.52 26.77
C TYR A 261 -5.96 6.45 27.75
N PHE A 262 -5.18 6.25 28.79
CA PHE A 262 -5.47 5.23 29.78
C PHE A 262 -6.63 5.69 30.68
N TYR A 263 -7.80 5.13 30.42
CA TYR A 263 -9.00 5.38 31.23
C TYR A 263 -9.31 4.19 32.14
N ASP A 264 -9.12 2.96 31.66
CA ASP A 264 -9.50 1.74 32.36
C ASP A 264 -8.52 0.56 32.08
N GLN A 265 -8.45 -0.39 33.01
CA GLN A 265 -7.63 -1.60 32.93
C GLN A 265 -8.18 -2.68 31.98
N THR A 266 -9.32 -2.46 31.33
CA THR A 266 -9.96 -3.47 30.46
C THR A 266 -9.06 -3.98 29.34
N ILE A 267 -8.26 -3.12 28.70
CA ILE A 267 -7.30 -3.54 27.67
C ILE A 267 -6.18 -4.39 28.27
N LEU A 268 -5.68 -3.99 29.45
CA LEU A 268 -4.64 -4.74 30.15
C LEU A 268 -5.18 -6.10 30.60
N ALA A 269 -6.40 -6.16 31.12
CA ALA A 269 -7.06 -7.41 31.48
C ALA A 269 -7.28 -8.29 30.25
N ALA A 270 -7.72 -7.71 29.13
CA ALA A 270 -7.89 -8.43 27.87
C ALA A 270 -6.56 -9.01 27.38
N HIS A 271 -5.45 -8.28 27.50
CA HIS A 271 -4.12 -8.78 27.21
C HIS A 271 -3.70 -9.90 28.17
N MET A 272 -3.76 -9.67 29.48
CA MET A 272 -3.31 -10.63 30.51
C MET A 272 -4.12 -11.93 30.52
N THR A 273 -5.38 -11.88 30.10
CA THR A 273 -6.28 -13.04 30.02
C THR A 273 -6.45 -13.59 28.61
N ASN A 274 -5.70 -13.06 27.62
CA ASN A 274 -5.79 -13.44 26.20
C ASN A 274 -7.22 -13.39 25.64
N GLN A 275 -8.02 -12.41 26.07
CA GLN A 275 -9.35 -12.22 25.52
C GLN A 275 -9.28 -11.80 24.05
N ARG A 276 -10.25 -12.29 23.29
CA ARG A 276 -10.43 -11.90 21.89
C ARG A 276 -11.29 -10.65 21.85
N LEU A 277 -10.77 -9.65 21.15
CA LEU A 277 -11.43 -8.37 20.90
C LEU A 277 -11.90 -8.34 19.44
N SER A 278 -12.71 -7.37 19.07
CA SER A 278 -12.95 -7.00 17.67
C SER A 278 -12.81 -5.50 17.50
N ALA A 279 -12.51 -5.03 16.31
CA ALA A 279 -12.46 -3.60 16.03
C ALA A 279 -13.25 -3.25 14.78
N GLU A 280 -13.83 -2.06 14.80
CA GLU A 280 -14.60 -1.50 13.71
C GLU A 280 -14.23 -0.03 13.57
N MET A 281 -13.89 0.36 12.34
CA MET A 281 -13.49 1.72 12.00
C MET A 281 -14.32 2.21 10.83
N SER A 282 -14.80 3.44 10.88
CA SER A 282 -15.55 4.04 9.76
C SER A 282 -14.93 5.36 9.31
N ILE A 283 -14.63 5.46 8.01
CA ILE A 283 -14.11 6.66 7.34
C ILE A 283 -15.14 7.11 6.33
N GLU A 284 -15.72 8.28 6.54
CA GLU A 284 -16.76 8.86 5.70
C GLU A 284 -16.22 10.03 4.88
N THR A 285 -16.36 9.95 3.57
CA THR A 285 -15.99 10.99 2.60
C THR A 285 -17.23 11.46 1.84
N ALA A 286 -17.09 12.44 0.95
CA ALA A 286 -18.14 12.95 0.08
C ALA A 286 -18.59 11.89 -0.93
N GLN A 287 -17.69 11.03 -1.40
CA GLN A 287 -17.99 10.01 -2.41
C GLN A 287 -18.51 8.70 -1.81
N GLY A 288 -18.31 8.46 -0.51
CA GLY A 288 -18.77 7.24 0.14
C GLY A 288 -18.16 7.00 1.53
N THR A 289 -18.55 5.88 2.13
CA THR A 289 -18.10 5.46 3.46
C THR A 289 -17.36 4.13 3.38
N TYR A 290 -16.18 4.07 3.97
CA TYR A 290 -15.46 2.84 4.24
C TYR A 290 -15.73 2.39 5.67
N THR A 291 -16.10 1.13 5.84
CA THR A 291 -16.18 0.45 7.14
C THR A 291 -15.18 -0.69 7.13
N ILE A 292 -14.20 -0.62 8.02
CA ILE A 292 -13.14 -1.61 8.19
C ILE A 292 -13.43 -2.39 9.47
N THR A 293 -13.56 -3.71 9.34
CA THR A 293 -13.88 -4.62 10.43
C THR A 293 -12.77 -5.65 10.60
N MET A 294 -12.27 -5.77 11.81
CA MET A 294 -11.37 -6.84 12.24
C MET A 294 -12.13 -7.71 13.26
N PRO A 295 -12.68 -8.86 12.85
CA PRO A 295 -13.64 -9.61 13.65
C PRO A 295 -13.00 -10.23 14.90
N LYS A 296 -11.70 -10.47 14.87
CA LYS A 296 -10.97 -11.11 15.97
C LYS A 296 -9.57 -10.52 16.10
N LEU A 297 -9.29 -9.92 17.24
CA LEU A 297 -8.03 -9.26 17.60
C LEU A 297 -7.49 -9.81 18.91
N VAL A 298 -6.17 -9.84 19.03
CA VAL A 298 -5.45 -10.17 20.27
C VAL A 298 -4.51 -9.02 20.60
N ALA A 299 -4.59 -8.52 21.82
CA ALA A 299 -3.67 -7.49 22.30
C ALA A 299 -2.28 -8.07 22.55
N GLN A 300 -1.26 -7.41 22.01
CA GLN A 300 0.15 -7.72 22.21
C GLN A 300 0.80 -6.65 23.09
N SER A 301 1.46 -7.11 24.15
CA SER A 301 2.39 -6.39 25.01
C SER A 301 2.09 -4.89 25.21
N PRO A 302 0.95 -4.52 25.83
CA PRO A 302 0.68 -3.13 26.15
C PRO A 302 1.77 -2.62 27.07
N SER A 303 2.39 -1.51 26.69
CA SER A 303 3.40 -0.85 27.52
C SER A 303 2.82 0.45 28.06
N ASN A 304 3.00 0.65 29.37
CA ASN A 304 2.55 1.85 30.05
C ASN A 304 3.78 2.61 30.54
N SER A 305 3.81 3.92 30.29
CA SER A 305 4.88 4.76 30.82
C SER A 305 4.29 6.09 31.29
N ALA A 306 4.73 6.55 32.45
CA ALA A 306 4.46 7.91 32.91
C ALA A 306 5.56 8.81 32.31
N GLY A 307 5.21 9.60 31.28
CA GLY A 307 6.16 10.39 30.49
C GLY A 307 6.76 11.61 31.21
N GLY A 308 6.34 11.91 32.44
CA GLY A 308 6.86 13.02 33.24
C GLY A 308 5.80 13.65 34.14
N GLU A 309 6.17 14.73 34.82
CA GLU A 309 5.25 15.51 35.64
C GLU A 309 4.21 16.23 34.75
N ASN A 310 2.92 16.18 35.13
CA ASN A 310 1.80 16.84 34.45
C ASN A 310 1.52 16.37 33.00
N GLN A 311 1.83 15.12 32.66
CA GLN A 311 1.44 14.52 31.39
C GLN A 311 0.31 13.51 31.56
N ASP A 312 -0.57 13.42 30.55
CA ASP A 312 -1.61 12.39 30.50
C ASP A 312 -0.99 11.00 30.40
N TYR A 313 -1.59 10.04 31.10
CA TYR A 313 -1.11 8.66 31.07
C TYR A 313 -1.58 7.97 29.80
N LYS A 314 -0.63 7.60 28.94
CA LYS A 314 -0.88 6.92 27.67
C LYS A 314 -0.35 5.49 27.70
N THR A 315 -1.04 4.63 26.97
CA THR A 315 -0.67 3.23 26.77
C THR A 315 -0.51 2.97 25.27
N SER A 316 0.66 2.46 24.87
CA SER A 316 0.83 1.93 23.52
C SER A 316 0.20 0.55 23.45
N VAL A 317 -0.69 0.35 22.49
CA VAL A 317 -1.40 -0.92 22.25
C VAL A 317 -1.11 -1.37 20.83
N THR A 318 -0.82 -2.66 20.66
CA THR A 318 -0.82 -3.32 19.36
C THR A 318 -1.81 -4.48 19.41
N LEU A 319 -2.75 -4.51 18.48
CA LEU A 319 -3.78 -5.53 18.32
C LEU A 319 -3.50 -6.30 17.02
N THR A 320 -3.23 -7.59 17.09
CA THR A 320 -3.02 -8.45 15.90
C THR A 320 -4.31 -9.19 15.56
N ALA A 321 -4.69 -9.17 14.27
CA ALA A 321 -5.87 -9.88 13.81
C ALA A 321 -5.63 -11.38 13.64
N GLU A 322 -6.68 -12.14 13.95
CA GLU A 322 -6.81 -13.56 13.68
C GLU A 322 -8.02 -13.78 12.76
N GLU A 323 -8.12 -14.96 12.16
CA GLU A 323 -9.31 -15.36 11.42
C GLU A 323 -10.54 -15.34 12.34
N GLY A 324 -11.58 -14.65 11.89
CA GLY A 324 -12.88 -14.57 12.55
C GLY A 324 -14.01 -14.42 11.54
N GLU A 325 -15.24 -14.42 12.05
CA GLU A 325 -16.46 -14.35 11.24
C GLU A 325 -16.97 -12.91 11.15
N VAL A 326 -17.34 -12.49 9.95
CA VAL A 326 -18.07 -11.25 9.69
C VAL A 326 -19.28 -11.53 8.81
N THR A 327 -20.43 -10.92 9.10
CA THR A 327 -21.61 -11.03 8.25
C THR A 327 -21.65 -9.86 7.26
N ILE A 328 -21.59 -10.16 5.97
CA ILE A 328 -21.66 -9.18 4.87
C ILE A 328 -22.78 -9.61 3.93
N GLY A 329 -23.75 -8.73 3.68
CA GLY A 329 -24.86 -9.06 2.79
C GLY A 329 -25.76 -10.22 3.26
N GLY A 330 -25.73 -10.54 4.56
CA GLY A 330 -26.44 -11.69 5.12
C GLY A 330 -25.67 -13.02 5.04
N GLU A 331 -24.47 -13.03 4.46
CA GLU A 331 -23.59 -14.20 4.42
C GLU A 331 -22.45 -14.07 5.44
N VAL A 332 -22.11 -15.17 6.10
CA VAL A 332 -20.94 -15.25 6.98
C VAL A 332 -19.68 -15.46 6.14
N LYS A 333 -18.66 -14.64 6.38
CA LYS A 333 -17.34 -14.71 5.74
C LYS A 333 -16.27 -14.87 6.83
N ASN A 334 -15.31 -15.75 6.58
CA ASN A 334 -14.12 -15.89 7.42
C ASN A 334 -13.01 -15.02 6.86
N CYS A 335 -12.47 -14.13 7.69
CA CYS A 335 -11.41 -13.20 7.31
C CYS A 335 -10.67 -12.70 8.55
N ALA A 336 -9.44 -12.22 8.37
CA ALA A 336 -8.74 -11.42 9.37
C ALA A 336 -9.17 -9.94 9.32
N ILE A 337 -9.59 -9.47 8.14
CA ILE A 337 -10.07 -8.12 7.91
C ILE A 337 -11.11 -8.11 6.79
N ALA A 338 -12.16 -7.30 6.97
CA ALA A 338 -13.11 -6.96 5.94
C ALA A 338 -13.20 -5.45 5.77
N ILE A 339 -13.29 -5.00 4.53
CA ILE A 339 -13.50 -3.60 4.18
C ILE A 339 -14.75 -3.52 3.33
N VAL A 340 -15.74 -2.75 3.78
CA VAL A 340 -16.96 -2.46 3.04
C VAL A 340 -16.91 -1.00 2.61
N PHE A 341 -17.13 -0.73 1.32
CA PHE A 341 -17.31 0.60 0.78
C PHE A 341 -18.74 0.78 0.29
N VAL A 342 -19.44 1.76 0.83
CA VAL A 342 -20.78 2.15 0.37
C VAL A 342 -20.68 3.51 -0.32
N PRO A 343 -20.95 3.58 -1.65
CA PRO A 343 -20.91 4.86 -2.35
C PRO A 343 -22.05 5.77 -1.86
N LYS A 344 -21.79 7.07 -1.77
CA LYS A 344 -22.84 8.06 -1.58
C LYS A 344 -23.46 8.42 -2.94
N PRO A 345 -24.79 8.66 -2.98
CA PRO A 345 -25.50 8.98 -4.21
C PRO A 345 -25.10 10.33 -4.84
#